data_AF-A0A062V869-F1
#
_entry.id   AF-A0A062V869-F1
#
_cell.length_a   1.000
_cell.length_b   1.000
_cell.length_c   1.000
_cell.angle_alpha   90.00
_cell.angle_beta   90.00
_cell.angle_gamma   90.00
#
_symmetry.space_group_name_H-M   'P 1'
#
loop_
_entity.id
_entity.type
_entity.pdbx_description
1 polymer ?
#
loop_
_entity_poly.entity_id
_entity_poly.type
_entity_poly.pdbx_seq_one_letter_code
_entity_poly.pdbx_strand_id
1 'polypeptide(L)' 'MKTLEEIRDILHKHKEELQQKYKVTEIGLFGSVVRGEQKEISDIDILVDFERPIGWDVVDLEPIRKVQKL' A
#
# COMPACT_ATOMS: atom_id res chain seq x y z
N MET A 1 13.73 -9.32 -6.61
CA MET A 1 12.35 -8.80 -6.43
C MET A 1 11.42 -9.95 -6.05
N LYS A 2 10.36 -9.69 -5.27
CA LYS A 2 9.37 -10.72 -4.90
C LYS A 2 8.46 -11.10 -6.07
N THR A 3 8.01 -12.35 -6.11
CA THR A 3 7.02 -12.81 -7.09
C THR A 3 5.62 -12.31 -6.75
N LEU A 4 4.70 -12.40 -7.72
CA LEU A 4 3.29 -12.08 -7.51
C LEU A 4 2.70 -12.90 -6.35
N GLU A 5 2.95 -14.22 -6.33
CA GLU A 5 2.56 -15.11 -5.23
C GLU A 5 3.12 -14.66 -3.88
N GLU A 6 4.42 -14.35 -3.80
CA GLU A 6 5.02 -13.89 -2.53
C GLU A 6 4.38 -12.59 -2.03
N ILE A 7 4.08 -11.66 -2.93
CA ILE A 7 3.40 -10.40 -2.59
C ILE A 7 1.98 -10.71 -2.10
N ARG A 8 1.26 -11.60 -2.80
CA ARG A 8 -0.10 -12.02 -2.44
C ARG A 8 -0.15 -12.68 -1.06
N ASP A 9 0.84 -13.50 -0.73
CA ASP A 9 0.94 -14.19 0.55
C ASP A 9 1.25 -13.21 1.70
N ILE A 10 2.11 -12.21 1.45
CA ILE A 10 2.36 -11.13 2.41
C ILE A 10 1.08 -10.34 2.66
N LEU A 11 0.36 -9.95 1.61
CA LEU A 11 -0.89 -9.21 1.76
C LEU A 11 -1.95 -10.03 2.50
N HIS A 12 -2.07 -11.33 2.24
CA HIS A 12 -2.98 -12.21 2.98
C HIS A 12 -2.61 -12.31 4.46
N LYS A 13 -1.31 -12.45 4.77
CA LYS A 13 -0.83 -12.54 6.15
C LYS A 13 -1.17 -11.29 6.97
N HIS A 14 -1.17 -10.11 6.35
CA HIS A 14 -1.48 -8.85 7.00
C HIS A 14 -2.94 -8.40 6.84
N LYS A 15 -3.78 -9.14 6.10
CA LYS A 15 -5.15 -8.72 5.79
C LYS A 15 -5.98 -8.41 7.04
N GLU A 16 -5.87 -9.24 8.07
CA GLU A 16 -6.63 -9.06 9.31
C GLU A 16 -6.18 -7.79 10.07
N GLU A 17 -4.88 -7.52 10.14
CA GLU A 17 -4.33 -6.29 10.72
C GLU A 17 -4.81 -5.05 9.96
N LEU A 18 -4.74 -5.10 8.63
CA LEU A 18 -5.18 -4.01 7.75
C LEU A 18 -6.69 -3.76 7.87
N GLN A 19 -7.49 -4.81 7.99
CA GLN A 19 -8.92 -4.71 8.22
C GLN A 19 -9.22 -4.09 9.60
N GLN A 20 -8.55 -4.54 10.65
CA GLN A 20 -8.80 -4.04 12.01
C GLN A 20 -8.41 -2.56 12.16
N LYS A 21 -7.21 -2.20 11.67
CA LYS A 21 -6.62 -0.87 11.84
C LYS A 21 -7.17 0.16 10.85
N TYR A 22 -7.29 -0.22 9.58
CA TYR A 22 -7.63 0.70 8.49
C TYR A 22 -8.97 0.37 7.82
N LYS A 23 -9.74 -0.60 8.30
CA LYS A 23 -11.06 -0.94 7.74
C LYS A 23 -11.01 -1.37 6.27
N VAL A 24 -9.89 -1.97 5.86
CA VAL A 24 -9.72 -2.54 4.52
C VAL A 24 -10.65 -3.74 4.35
N THR A 25 -11.43 -3.75 3.27
CA THR A 25 -12.30 -4.87 2.86
C THR A 25 -11.61 -5.75 1.84
N GLU A 26 -10.99 -5.13 0.84
CA GLU A 26 -10.35 -5.79 -0.29
C GLU A 26 -9.03 -5.12 -0.68
N ILE A 27 -8.09 -5.91 -1.18
CA ILE A 27 -6.82 -5.44 -1.73
C ILE A 27 -6.63 -6.09 -3.10
N GLY A 28 -6.53 -5.26 -4.13
CA GLY A 28 -6.20 -5.66 -5.50
C GLY A 28 -4.77 -5.30 -5.85
N LEU A 29 -4.05 -6.20 -6.51
CA LEU A 29 -2.75 -5.89 -7.13
C LEU A 29 -2.98 -5.40 -8.55
N PHE A 30 -2.23 -4.37 -8.96
CA PHE A 30 -2.24 -3.89 -10.35
C PHE A 30 -0.85 -3.46 -10.80
N GLY A 31 -0.77 -2.84 -11.98
CA GLY A 31 0.49 -2.30 -12.47
C GLY A 31 1.46 -3.35 -13.01
N SER A 32 2.75 -3.02 -12.95
CA SER A 32 3.81 -3.79 -13.60
C SER A 32 3.94 -5.21 -13.05
N VAL A 33 3.67 -5.41 -11.75
CA VAL A 33 3.75 -6.69 -11.05
C VAL A 33 2.79 -7.74 -11.63
N VAL A 34 1.56 -7.33 -11.96
CA VAL A 34 0.55 -8.25 -12.54
C VAL A 34 0.84 -8.53 -14.02
N ARG A 35 1.47 -7.60 -14.74
CA ARG A 35 1.84 -7.78 -16.15
C ARG A 35 3.14 -8.56 -16.36
N GLY A 36 3.90 -8.85 -15.30
CA GLY A 36 5.21 -9.50 -15.42
C GLY A 36 6.31 -8.58 -15.94
N GLU A 37 6.08 -7.26 -15.92
CA GLU A 37 7.00 -6.24 -16.44
C GLU A 37 7.85 -5.57 -15.36
N GLN A 38 7.72 -6.02 -14.11
CA GLN A 38 8.40 -5.44 -12.97
C GLN A 38 9.92 -5.68 -12.98
N LYS A 39 10.69 -4.65 -12.62
CA LYS A 39 12.16 -4.68 -12.48
C LYS A 39 12.53 -4.60 -11.01
N GLU A 40 13.78 -4.91 -10.64
CA GLU A 40 14.19 -4.88 -9.21
C GLU A 40 13.89 -3.58 -8.45
N ILE A 41 13.86 -2.45 -9.16
CA ILE A 41 13.57 -1.12 -8.62
C ILE A 41 12.08 -0.72 -8.75
N SER A 42 11.22 -1.61 -9.23
CA SER A 42 9.82 -1.31 -9.45
C SER A 42 9.04 -1.29 -8.15
N ASP A 43 8.17 -0.29 -8.03
CA ASP A 43 7.17 -0.20 -6.97
C ASP A 43 6.08 -1.27 -7.10
N ILE A 44 5.34 -1.49 -6.02
CA ILE A 44 4.17 -2.36 -5.99
C ILE A 44 2.93 -1.48 -5.93
N ASP A 45 2.12 -1.56 -6.98
CA ASP A 45 0.86 -0.82 -7.08
C ASP A 45 -0.31 -1.63 -6.49
N ILE A 46 -1.01 -1.08 -5.49
CA ILE A 46 -2.15 -1.73 -4.83
C ILE A 46 -3.39 -0.83 -4.82
N LEU A 47 -4.55 -1.43 -5.11
CA LEU A 47 -5.86 -0.83 -4.90
C LEU A 47 -6.44 -1.38 -3.61
N VAL A 48 -7.09 -0.51 -2.84
CA VAL A 48 -7.65 -0.86 -1.54
C VAL A 48 -9.09 -0.38 -1.49
N ASP A 49 -10.00 -1.27 -1.14
CA ASP A 49 -11.38 -0.93 -0.81
C ASP A 49 -11.57 -0.88 0.70
N PHE A 50 -12.50 -0.04 1.16
CA PHE A 50 -12.71 0.24 2.58
C PHE A 50 -14.17 0.07 2.97
N GLU A 51 -14.40 -0.48 4.17
CA GLU A 51 -15.75 -0.70 4.72
C GLU A 51 -16.52 0.61 4.93
N ARG A 52 -15.78 1.70 5.15
CA ARG A 52 -16.32 3.04 5.39
C ARG A 52 -15.35 4.09 4.86
N PRO A 53 -15.81 5.34 4.64
CA PRO A 53 -14.91 6.44 4.32
C PRO A 53 -13.80 6.56 5.37
N ILE A 54 -12.54 6.50 4.93
CA ILE A 54 -11.38 6.44 5.81
C ILE A 54 -10.86 7.81 6.26
N GLY A 55 -11.30 8.89 5.60
CA GLY A 55 -10.97 10.27 5.97
C GLY A 55 -9.46 10.49 6.10
N TRP A 56 -9.04 11.07 7.23
CA TRP A 56 -7.64 11.42 7.53
C TRP A 56 -6.83 10.26 8.12
N ASP A 57 -7.43 9.08 8.37
CA ASP A 57 -6.74 7.94 9.02
C ASP A 57 -5.60 7.35 8.15
N VAL A 58 -5.55 7.71 6.87
CA VAL A 58 -4.52 7.29 5.89
C VAL A 58 -3.55 8.40 5.49
N VAL A 59 -3.77 9.62 5.97
CA VAL A 59 -2.92 10.77 5.63
C VAL A 59 -2.16 11.19 6.88
N ASP A 60 -0.86 10.92 6.90
CA ASP A 60 0.04 11.48 7.89
C ASP A 60 0.75 12.71 7.30
N LEU A 61 0.75 13.82 8.05
CA LEU A 61 1.36 15.07 7.65
C LEU A 61 2.61 15.31 8.50
N GLU A 62 3.78 15.19 7.89
CA GLU A 62 5.00 15.59 8.58
C GLU A 62 5.09 17.12 8.67
N PRO A 63 5.52 17.68 9.82
CA PRO A 63 5.75 19.12 9.95
C PRO A 63 6.77 19.58 8.91
N ILE A 64 6.46 20.68 8.20
CA ILE A 64 7.42 21.32 7.29
C ILE A 64 8.68 21.66 8.09
N ARG A 65 9.77 20.94 7.85
CA ARG A 65 11.08 21.29 8.39
C ARG A 65 11.41 22.69 7.88
N LYS A 66 11.59 23.64 8.81
CA LYS A 66 12.10 24.97 8.47
C LYS A 66 13.44 24.78 7.75
N VAL A 67 13.43 24.94 6.44
CA VAL A 67 14.66 25.10 5.68
C VAL A 67 15.29 26.38 6.22
N GLN A 68 16.46 26.26 6.85
CA GLN A 68 17.25 27.44 7.20
C GLN A 68 17.48 28.19 5.88
N LYS A 69 16.87 29.37 5.78
CA LYS A 69 17.18 30.31 4.70
C LYS A 69 18.67 30.62 4.80
N LEU A 70 19.38 30.35 3.70
CA LEU A 70 20.74 30.85 3.47
C LEU A 70 20.78 32.37 3.56
#